data_AF-A0A7Y2YBQ7-F1
#
_entry.id   AF-A0A7Y2YBQ7-F1
#
_cell.length_a   1.000
_cell.length_b   1.000
_cell.length_c   1.000
_cell.angle_alpha   90.00
_cell.angle_beta   90.00
_cell.angle_gamma   90.00
#
_symmetry.space_group_name_H-M   'P 1'
#
loop_
_entity.id
_entity.type
_entity.pdbx_description
1 polymer ?
#
loop_
_entity_poly.entity_id
_entity_poly.type
_entity_poly.pdbx_seq_one_letter_code
_entity_poly.pdbx_strand_id
1 'polypeptide(L)'
;MSPVRLYLLISVLFFVLAAWVAGKGVLLSEGQTLEADAEGQARLFADYVPLLMFILLPAFALLLKIAFRQQLYFHHLIHALHLHSLAYIVLALMLPLEEAATRPGAAMVIQLLLFVYLLASFFLSIRRVYAVGRLAASGKALGILIGYMMLVAGSFEAASHFMMPDTAGLPFLTD
;
A
#
# COMPACT_ATOMS: atom_id res chain seq x y z
N MET A 1 -11.89 -3.47 21.10
CA MET A 1 -10.41 -3.41 20.96
C MET A 1 -10.01 -1.98 20.64
N SER A 2 -8.86 -1.49 21.12
CA SER A 2 -8.39 -0.16 20.71
C SER A 2 -8.02 -0.16 19.20
N PRO A 3 -8.33 0.90 18.43
CA PRO A 3 -8.05 0.96 17.00
C PRO A 3 -6.60 0.65 16.63
N VAL A 4 -5.67 1.08 17.49
CA VAL A 4 -4.22 0.87 17.32
C VAL A 4 -3.86 -0.60 17.38
N ARG A 5 -4.41 -1.37 18.35
CA ARG A 5 -4.12 -2.80 18.48
C ARG A 5 -4.60 -3.59 17.27
N LEU A 6 -5.79 -3.26 16.77
CA LEU A 6 -6.36 -3.90 15.59
C LEU A 6 -5.48 -3.64 14.35
N TYR A 7 -5.07 -2.39 14.15
CA TYR A 7 -4.16 -2.01 13.07
C TYR A 7 -2.85 -2.81 13.13
N LEU A 8 -2.19 -2.84 14.29
CA LEU A 8 -0.92 -3.54 14.46
C LEU A 8 -1.03 -5.04 14.18
N LEU A 9 -2.10 -5.68 14.64
CA LEU A 9 -2.34 -7.10 14.37
C LEU A 9 -2.52 -7.37 12.87
N ILE A 10 -3.35 -6.57 12.20
CA ILE A 10 -3.61 -6.72 10.76
C ILE A 10 -2.35 -6.39 9.95
N SER A 11 -1.62 -5.34 10.31
CA SER A 11 -0.41 -4.94 9.58
C SER A 11 0.67 -6.00 9.68
N VAL A 12 0.94 -6.52 10.89
CA VAL A 12 1.93 -7.58 11.08
C VAL A 12 1.55 -8.83 10.29
N LEU A 13 0.27 -9.24 10.36
CA LEU A 13 -0.22 -10.38 9.59
C LEU A 13 -0.06 -10.16 8.08
N PHE A 14 -0.43 -8.97 7.59
CA PHE A 14 -0.31 -8.62 6.18
C PHE A 14 1.14 -8.62 5.71
N PHE A 15 2.07 -8.01 6.45
CA PHE A 15 3.48 -7.95 6.03
C PHE A 15 4.17 -9.31 6.07
N VAL A 16 3.85 -10.14 7.07
CA VAL A 16 4.34 -11.53 7.11
C VAL A 16 3.83 -12.30 5.89
N LEU A 17 2.54 -12.17 5.57
CA LEU A 17 1.94 -12.84 4.41
C LEU A 17 2.49 -12.29 3.08
N ALA A 18 2.66 -10.98 2.96
CA ALA A 18 3.20 -10.32 1.79
C ALA A 18 4.68 -10.69 1.56
N ALA A 19 5.51 -10.67 2.61
CA ALA A 19 6.90 -11.10 2.52
C ALA A 19 7.01 -12.59 2.15
N TRP A 20 6.13 -13.43 2.70
CA TRP A 20 6.07 -14.85 2.33
C TRP A 20 5.70 -15.06 0.86
N VAL A 21 4.71 -14.33 0.34
CA VAL A 21 4.31 -14.40 -1.08
C VAL A 21 5.40 -13.82 -1.99
N ALA A 22 6.03 -12.70 -1.61
CA ALA A 22 7.12 -12.09 -2.34
C ALA A 22 8.33 -13.03 -2.45
N GLY A 23 8.68 -13.73 -1.37
CA GLY A 23 9.76 -14.73 -1.34
C GLY A 23 9.51 -15.96 -2.21
N LYS A 24 8.27 -16.21 -2.64
CA LYS A 24 7.97 -17.25 -3.64
C LYS A 24 8.27 -16.80 -5.08
N GLY A 25 8.64 -15.55 -5.31
CA GLY A 25 8.87 -15.00 -6.65
C GLY A 25 7.59 -14.74 -7.46
N VAL A 26 6.41 -14.80 -6.83
CA VAL A 26 5.10 -14.60 -7.49
C VAL A 26 4.92 -13.17 -8.03
N LEU A 27 5.65 -12.20 -7.47
CA LEU A 27 5.60 -10.79 -7.85
C LEU A 27 6.63 -10.39 -8.93
N LEU A 28 7.40 -11.35 -9.46
CA LEU A 28 8.47 -11.10 -10.41
C LEU A 28 7.96 -10.99 -11.86
N SER A 29 8.52 -10.05 -12.62
CA SER A 29 8.39 -10.01 -14.08
C SER A 29 9.37 -11.01 -14.70
N GLU A 30 8.92 -11.85 -15.63
CA GLU A 30 9.78 -12.78 -16.40
C GLU A 30 10.97 -12.03 -17.02
N GLY A 31 12.20 -12.23 -16.52
CA GLY A 31 13.39 -11.61 -17.11
C GLY A 31 14.65 -11.48 -16.24
N GLN A 32 14.59 -11.65 -14.92
CA GLN A 32 15.76 -11.59 -14.02
C GLN A 32 15.97 -12.89 -13.22
N THR A 33 17.18 -13.09 -12.65
CA THR A 33 17.49 -14.28 -11.83
C THR A 33 16.53 -14.40 -10.66
N LEU A 34 15.63 -15.40 -10.71
CA LEU A 34 14.46 -15.52 -9.83
C LEU A 34 14.80 -15.49 -8.32
N GLU A 35 15.92 -16.10 -7.92
CA GLU A 35 16.25 -16.24 -6.50
C GLU A 35 16.74 -14.92 -5.86
N ALA A 36 17.63 -14.18 -6.53
CA ALA A 36 18.18 -12.94 -6.01
C ALA A 36 17.12 -11.83 -5.89
N ASP A 37 16.16 -11.77 -6.81
CA ASP A 37 15.11 -10.75 -6.82
C ASP A 37 13.94 -11.11 -5.87
N ALA A 38 13.59 -12.40 -5.74
CA ALA A 38 12.62 -12.86 -4.73
C ALA A 38 13.08 -12.59 -3.30
N GLU A 39 14.37 -12.83 -3.00
CA GLU A 39 14.95 -12.51 -1.70
C GLU A 39 14.96 -11.00 -1.43
N GLY A 40 15.32 -10.20 -2.43
CA GLY A 40 15.31 -8.74 -2.34
C GLY A 40 13.91 -8.20 -2.03
N GLN A 41 12.88 -8.68 -2.73
CA GLN A 41 11.50 -8.29 -2.48
C GLN A 41 10.99 -8.76 -1.12
N ALA A 42 11.28 -9.99 -0.71
CA ALA A 42 10.90 -10.48 0.61
C ALA A 42 11.48 -9.58 1.73
N ARG A 43 12.76 -9.19 1.62
CA ARG A 43 13.40 -8.26 2.56
C ARG A 43 12.78 -6.87 2.53
N LEU A 44 12.45 -6.34 1.36
CA LEU A 44 11.73 -5.06 1.23
C LEU A 44 10.40 -5.10 2.02
N PHE A 45 9.57 -6.12 1.81
CA PHE A 45 8.27 -6.26 2.47
C PHE A 45 8.37 -6.63 3.96
N ALA A 46 9.42 -7.33 4.38
CA ALA A 46 9.64 -7.72 5.78
C ALA A 46 10.19 -6.57 6.63
N ASP A 47 11.16 -5.81 6.11
CA ASP A 47 11.96 -4.89 6.92
C ASP A 47 11.60 -3.42 6.63
N TYR A 48 11.40 -3.05 5.36
CA TYR A 48 11.29 -1.65 4.94
C TYR A 48 9.84 -1.16 4.86
N VAL A 49 8.95 -1.92 4.21
CA VAL A 49 7.55 -1.50 4.01
C VAL A 49 6.82 -1.27 5.35
N PRO A 50 6.98 -2.11 6.41
CA PRO A 50 6.33 -1.85 7.69
C PRO A 50 6.78 -0.53 8.33
N LEU A 51 8.07 -0.21 8.21
CA LEU A 51 8.65 1.05 8.70
C LEU A 51 8.11 2.25 7.92
N LEU A 52 8.05 2.14 6.58
CA LEU A 52 7.47 3.18 5.73
C LEU A 52 6.01 3.44 6.11
N MET A 53 5.21 2.39 6.33
CA MET A 53 3.80 2.57 6.70
C MET A 53 3.61 3.26 8.04
N PHE A 54 4.55 3.12 8.99
CA PHE A 54 4.51 3.88 10.23
C PHE A 54 4.69 5.39 10.01
N ILE A 55 5.48 5.79 8.99
CA ILE A 55 5.69 7.20 8.60
C ILE A 55 4.55 7.70 7.69
N LEU A 56 4.05 6.86 6.79
CA LEU A 56 2.98 7.22 5.86
C LEU A 56 1.64 7.44 6.56
N LEU A 57 1.38 6.73 7.67
CA LEU A 57 0.15 6.87 8.41
C LEU A 57 -0.07 8.29 8.97
N PRO A 58 0.88 8.90 9.73
CA PRO A 58 0.75 10.29 10.15
C PRO A 58 0.79 11.27 8.96
N ALA A 59 1.52 10.97 7.89
CA ALA A 59 1.50 11.78 6.67
C ALA A 59 0.11 11.81 6.01
N PHE A 60 -0.56 10.65 5.92
CA PHE A 60 -1.93 10.56 5.40
C PHE A 60 -2.93 11.28 6.31
N ALA A 61 -2.80 11.14 7.63
CA ALA A 61 -3.59 11.90 8.58
C ALA A 61 -3.38 13.42 8.43
N LEU A 62 -2.16 13.86 8.10
CA LEU A 62 -1.86 15.26 7.81
C LEU A 62 -2.51 15.73 6.50
N LEU A 63 -2.50 14.93 5.43
CA LEU A 63 -3.22 15.23 4.19
C LEU A 63 -4.73 15.40 4.45
N LEU A 64 -5.32 14.51 5.25
CA LEU A 64 -6.72 14.64 5.68
C LEU A 64 -6.95 15.92 6.48
N LYS A 65 -6.05 16.29 7.39
CA LYS A 65 -6.13 17.53 8.18
C LYS A 65 -6.05 18.77 7.29
N ILE A 66 -5.20 18.77 6.26
CA ILE A 66 -5.08 19.88 5.30
C ILE A 66 -6.38 20.03 4.50
N ALA A 67 -6.95 18.92 4.03
CA ALA A 67 -8.19 18.91 3.26
C ALA A 67 -9.45 19.24 4.09
N PHE A 68 -9.45 18.85 5.37
CA PHE A 68 -10.58 18.96 6.30
C PHE A 68 -10.14 19.55 7.65
N ARG A 69 -9.91 20.86 7.69
CA ARG A 69 -9.38 21.58 8.86
C ARG A 69 -10.28 21.63 10.10
N GLN A 70 -11.52 21.16 10.02
CA GLN A 70 -12.51 21.34 11.08
C GLN A 70 -12.46 20.28 12.20
N GLN A 71 -11.62 19.24 12.06
CA GLN A 71 -11.52 18.15 13.02
C GLN A 71 -10.13 18.10 13.66
N LEU A 72 -10.07 17.59 14.90
CA LEU A 72 -8.81 17.38 15.60
C LEU A 72 -7.94 16.36 14.86
N TYR A 73 -6.61 16.54 14.88
CA TYR A 73 -5.66 15.62 14.25
C TYR A 73 -5.86 14.15 14.67
N PHE A 74 -6.20 13.92 15.94
CA PHE A 74 -6.50 12.58 16.46
C PHE A 74 -7.66 11.89 15.74
N HIS A 75 -8.71 12.62 15.35
CA HIS A 75 -9.81 12.04 14.57
C HIS A 75 -9.34 11.61 13.18
N HIS A 76 -8.51 12.41 12.51
CA HIS A 76 -7.90 12.05 11.23
C HIS A 76 -6.96 10.85 11.35
N LEU A 77 -6.21 10.76 12.45
CA LEU A 77 -5.28 9.66 12.69
C LEU A 77 -6.01 8.34 12.94
N ILE A 78 -7.05 8.33 13.78
CA ILE A 78 -7.88 7.15 13.98
C ILE A 78 -8.56 6.76 12.66
N HIS A 79 -8.99 7.74 11.88
CA HIS A 79 -9.59 7.48 10.58
C HIS A 79 -8.60 6.82 9.60
N ALA A 80 -7.36 7.34 9.54
CA ALA A 80 -6.26 6.78 8.77
C ALA A 80 -5.98 5.31 9.14
N LEU A 81 -5.95 5.00 10.44
CA LEU A 81 -5.75 3.62 10.93
C LEU A 81 -6.80 2.66 10.39
N HIS A 82 -8.09 3.03 10.46
CA HIS A 82 -9.16 2.16 9.99
C HIS A 82 -9.08 1.94 8.48
N LEU A 83 -8.80 3.00 7.73
CA LEU A 83 -8.69 2.91 6.28
C LEU A 83 -7.51 2.04 5.84
N HIS A 84 -6.34 2.20 6.47
CA HIS A 84 -5.18 1.34 6.17
C HIS A 84 -5.40 -0.10 6.62
N SER A 85 -6.07 -0.33 7.76
CA SER A 85 -6.43 -1.69 8.18
C SER A 85 -7.33 -2.38 7.15
N LEU A 86 -8.34 -1.66 6.63
CA LEU A 86 -9.19 -2.17 5.56
C LEU A 86 -8.38 -2.43 4.28
N ALA A 87 -7.47 -1.52 3.92
CA ALA A 87 -6.59 -1.68 2.77
C ALA A 87 -5.73 -2.94 2.88
N TYR A 88 -5.09 -3.18 4.02
CA TYR A 88 -4.29 -4.39 4.23
C TYR A 88 -5.11 -5.67 4.17
N ILE A 89 -6.34 -5.69 4.69
CA ILE A 89 -7.23 -6.85 4.55
C ILE A 89 -7.52 -7.10 3.06
N VAL A 90 -7.91 -6.07 2.32
CA VAL A 90 -8.25 -6.21 0.90
C VAL A 90 -7.04 -6.63 0.07
N LEU A 91 -5.86 -6.04 0.32
CA LEU A 91 -4.61 -6.41 -0.35
C LEU A 91 -4.18 -7.84 0.01
N ALA A 92 -4.32 -8.27 1.27
CA ALA A 92 -4.05 -9.64 1.69
C ALA A 92 -4.91 -10.65 0.90
N LEU A 93 -6.18 -10.30 0.64
CA LEU A 93 -7.09 -11.12 -0.15
C LEU A 93 -6.74 -11.13 -1.63
N MET A 94 -6.03 -10.13 -2.15
CA MET A 94 -5.57 -10.10 -3.54
C MET A 94 -4.33 -10.96 -3.77
N LEU A 95 -3.43 -11.09 -2.78
CA LEU A 95 -2.18 -11.86 -2.92
C LEU A 95 -2.34 -13.30 -3.43
N PRO A 96 -3.28 -14.14 -2.93
CA PRO A 96 -3.45 -15.50 -3.46
C PRO A 96 -4.05 -15.53 -4.87
N LEU A 97 -4.66 -14.44 -5.35
CA LEU A 97 -5.21 -14.37 -6.71
C LEU A 97 -4.10 -14.24 -7.76
N GLU A 98 -2.97 -13.63 -7.40
CA GLU A 98 -1.78 -13.56 -8.26
C GLU A 98 -1.21 -14.96 -8.52
N GLU A 99 -1.18 -15.82 -7.48
CA GLU A 99 -0.73 -17.22 -7.60
C GLU A 99 -1.76 -18.09 -8.37
N ALA A 100 -3.06 -17.76 -8.27
CA ALA A 100 -4.14 -18.49 -8.94
C ALA A 100 -4.36 -18.11 -10.42
N ALA A 101 -3.44 -17.35 -11.03
CA ALA A 101 -3.53 -16.85 -12.41
C ALA A 101 -3.60 -17.92 -13.52
N THR A 102 -3.63 -19.22 -13.17
CA THR A 102 -3.94 -20.32 -14.10
C THR A 102 -5.35 -20.22 -14.72
N ARG A 103 -6.26 -19.38 -14.19
CA ARG A 103 -7.51 -18.95 -14.85
C ARG A 103 -7.64 -17.42 -14.87
N PRO A 104 -7.05 -16.73 -15.86
CA PRO A 104 -6.86 -15.28 -15.82
C PRO A 104 -8.17 -14.47 -15.74
N GLY A 105 -9.28 -14.97 -16.28
CA GLY A 105 -10.54 -14.23 -16.31
C GLY A 105 -11.20 -14.02 -14.94
N ALA A 106 -11.27 -15.05 -14.10
CA ALA A 106 -11.98 -14.96 -12.82
C ALA A 106 -11.18 -14.20 -11.75
N ALA A 107 -9.88 -14.47 -11.65
CA ALA A 107 -8.98 -13.79 -10.71
C ALA A 107 -8.93 -12.28 -10.99
N MET A 108 -8.78 -11.89 -12.26
CA MET A 108 -8.74 -10.48 -12.66
C MET A 108 -10.05 -9.74 -12.33
N VAL A 109 -11.21 -10.37 -12.54
CA VAL A 109 -12.50 -9.78 -12.17
C VAL A 109 -12.61 -9.60 -10.67
N ILE A 110 -12.23 -10.61 -9.87
CA ILE A 110 -12.29 -10.51 -8.40
C ILE A 110 -11.32 -9.43 -7.89
N GLN A 111 -10.11 -9.35 -8.43
CA GLN A 111 -9.13 -8.33 -8.09
C GLN A 111 -9.65 -6.92 -8.43
N LEU A 112 -10.27 -6.75 -9.60
CA LEU A 112 -10.91 -5.49 -9.97
C LEU A 112 -12.06 -5.13 -9.01
N LEU A 113 -12.90 -6.10 -8.64
CA LEU A 113 -13.99 -5.88 -7.68
C LEU A 113 -13.47 -5.48 -6.30
N LEU A 114 -12.43 -6.15 -5.80
CA LEU A 114 -11.78 -5.81 -4.53
C LEU A 114 -11.15 -4.41 -4.58
N PHE A 115 -10.53 -4.03 -5.71
CA PHE A 115 -9.95 -2.71 -5.90
C PHE A 115 -11.03 -1.62 -5.92
N VAL A 116 -12.11 -1.84 -6.67
CA VAL A 116 -13.28 -0.93 -6.69
C VAL A 116 -13.92 -0.83 -5.30
N TYR A 117 -14.02 -1.94 -4.56
CA TYR A 117 -14.52 -1.95 -3.20
C TYR A 117 -13.66 -1.11 -2.25
N LEU A 118 -12.33 -1.18 -2.36
CA LEU A 118 -11.40 -0.35 -1.59
C LEU A 118 -11.62 1.14 -1.88
N LEU A 119 -11.70 1.51 -3.16
CA LEU A 119 -11.88 2.89 -3.60
C LEU A 119 -13.25 3.44 -3.18
N ALA A 120 -14.30 2.63 -3.33
CA ALA A 120 -15.65 2.97 -2.89
C ALA A 120 -15.71 3.14 -1.37
N SER A 121 -15.04 2.27 -0.61
CA SER A 121 -14.96 2.37 0.86
C SER A 121 -14.25 3.65 1.30
N PHE A 122 -13.14 4.01 0.64
CA PHE A 122 -12.44 5.27 0.88
C PHE A 122 -13.34 6.48 0.63
N PHE A 123 -14.00 6.51 -0.53
CA PHE A 123 -14.90 7.61 -0.91
C PHE A 123 -16.09 7.72 0.05
N LEU A 124 -16.74 6.60 0.36
CA LEU A 124 -17.86 6.54 1.28
C LEU A 124 -17.44 6.99 2.68
N SER A 125 -16.23 6.63 3.09
CA SER A 125 -15.69 7.03 4.37
C SER A 125 -15.49 8.55 4.49
N ILE A 126 -14.87 9.19 3.50
CA ILE A 126 -14.72 10.66 3.47
C ILE A 126 -16.09 11.34 3.53
N ARG A 127 -17.06 10.83 2.74
CA ARG A 127 -18.41 11.38 2.73
C ARG A 127 -19.09 11.26 4.09
N ARG A 128 -19.01 10.10 4.75
CA ARG A 128 -19.67 9.84 6.03
C ARG A 128 -19.01 10.60 7.19
N VAL A 129 -17.68 10.65 7.23
CA VAL A 129 -16.93 11.26 8.35
C VAL A 129 -16.95 12.79 8.28
N TYR A 130 -16.88 13.38 7.09
CA TYR A 130 -16.79 14.83 6.92
C TYR A 130 -18.10 15.51 6.49
N ALA A 131 -19.19 14.74 6.31
CA ALA A 131 -20.53 15.23 5.95
C ALA A 131 -20.57 16.18 4.73
N VAL A 132 -19.71 15.93 3.72
CA VAL A 132 -19.56 16.80 2.55
C VAL A 132 -20.48 16.37 1.39
N GLY A 133 -20.98 17.33 0.61
CA GLY A 133 -21.74 17.08 -0.63
C GLY A 133 -20.96 16.24 -1.66
N ARG A 134 -21.66 15.45 -2.49
CA ARG A 134 -21.06 14.41 -3.37
C ARG A 134 -19.93 14.95 -4.27
N LEU A 135 -20.14 16.09 -4.92
CA LEU A 135 -19.17 16.67 -5.87
C LEU A 135 -17.90 17.19 -5.16
N ALA A 136 -18.07 17.93 -4.06
CA ALA A 136 -16.95 18.44 -3.27
C ALA A 136 -16.18 17.31 -2.57
N ALA A 137 -16.88 16.25 -2.13
CA ALA A 137 -16.25 15.05 -1.59
C ALA A 137 -15.39 14.35 -2.64
N SER A 138 -15.86 14.22 -3.88
CA SER A 138 -15.10 13.58 -4.97
C SER A 138 -13.82 14.35 -5.29
N GLY A 139 -13.87 15.67 -5.44
CA GLY A 139 -12.68 16.47 -5.73
C GLY A 139 -11.63 16.40 -4.62
N LYS A 140 -12.06 16.53 -3.35
CA LYS A 140 -11.14 16.43 -2.21
C LYS A 140 -10.59 15.03 -2.02
N ALA A 141 -11.43 14.00 -2.13
CA ALA A 141 -11.01 12.61 -2.03
C ALA A 141 -9.99 12.25 -3.11
N LEU A 142 -10.23 12.68 -4.35
CA LEU A 142 -9.30 12.48 -5.46
C LEU A 142 -7.96 13.20 -5.21
N GLY A 143 -7.98 14.46 -4.77
CA GLY A 143 -6.76 15.20 -4.44
C GLY A 143 -5.96 14.54 -3.30
N ILE A 144 -6.64 14.06 -2.26
CA ILE A 144 -6.00 13.32 -1.15
C ILE A 144 -5.42 12.00 -1.66
N LEU A 145 -6.17 11.26 -2.49
CA LEU A 145 -5.72 9.99 -3.05
C LEU A 145 -4.47 10.19 -3.92
N ILE A 146 -4.50 11.15 -4.85
CA ILE A 146 -3.35 11.45 -5.71
C ILE A 146 -2.14 11.85 -4.86
N GLY A 147 -2.31 12.79 -3.92
CA GLY A 147 -1.21 13.21 -3.04
C GLY A 147 -0.65 12.07 -2.20
N TYR A 148 -1.52 11.18 -1.72
CA TYR A 148 -1.10 9.99 -0.97
C TYR A 148 -0.36 8.98 -1.86
N MET A 149 -0.86 8.71 -3.08
CA MET A 149 -0.18 7.83 -4.03
C MET A 149 1.20 8.36 -4.45
N MET A 150 1.36 9.67 -4.60
CA MET A 150 2.68 10.29 -4.85
C MET A 150 3.64 10.08 -3.68
N LEU A 151 3.17 10.25 -2.43
CA LEU A 151 3.99 9.97 -1.25
C LEU A 151 4.40 8.51 -1.16
N VAL A 152 3.47 7.59 -1.43
CA VAL A 152 3.76 6.15 -1.50
C VAL A 152 4.82 5.88 -2.57
N ALA A 153 4.58 6.31 -3.81
CA ALA A 153 5.49 6.07 -4.92
C ALA A 153 6.90 6.60 -4.65
N GLY A 154 7.03 7.85 -4.18
CA GLY A 154 8.33 8.43 -3.84
C GLY A 154 9.02 7.73 -2.67
N SER A 155 8.26 7.21 -1.71
CA SER A 155 8.82 6.44 -0.59
C SER A 155 9.34 5.07 -1.04
N PHE A 156 8.60 4.40 -1.92
CA PHE A 156 9.01 3.13 -2.51
C PHE A 156 10.23 3.29 -3.44
N GLU A 157 10.25 4.33 -4.27
CA GLU A 157 11.38 4.66 -5.15
C GLU A 157 12.66 4.94 -4.35
N ALA A 158 12.54 5.74 -3.28
CA ALA A 158 13.65 5.96 -2.36
C ALA A 158 14.13 4.64 -1.74
N ALA A 159 13.22 3.80 -1.26
CA ALA A 159 13.58 2.51 -0.67
C ALA A 159 14.25 1.56 -1.68
N SER A 160 13.78 1.49 -2.94
CA SER A 160 14.39 0.66 -3.97
C SER A 160 15.79 1.14 -4.34
N HIS A 161 16.01 2.46 -4.42
CA HIS A 161 17.33 3.03 -4.70
C HIS A 161 18.34 2.74 -3.58
N PHE A 162 17.89 2.69 -2.33
CA PHE A 162 18.77 2.30 -1.21
C PHE A 162 19.09 0.80 -1.19
N MET A 163 18.17 -0.05 -1.68
CA MET A 163 18.30 -1.51 -1.65
C MET A 163 19.07 -2.07 -2.86
N MET A 164 18.98 -1.39 -4.01
CA MET A 164 19.73 -1.69 -5.23
C MET A 164 20.61 -0.49 -5.59
N PRO A 165 21.73 -0.26 -4.86
CA PRO A 165 22.71 0.72 -5.29
C PRO A 165 23.32 0.22 -6.60
N ASP A 166 22.97 0.90 -7.69
CA ASP A 166 23.52 0.76 -9.04
C ASP A 166 24.61 -0.32 -9.21
N THR A 167 24.26 -1.43 -9.86
CA THR A 167 25.24 -2.28 -10.55
C THR A 167 25.88 -1.58 -11.75
N ALA A 168 25.57 -0.29 -11.98
CA ALA A 168 26.14 0.58 -13.01
C ALA A 168 27.57 1.08 -12.69
N GLY A 169 28.36 0.27 -11.97
CA GLY A 169 29.70 0.62 -11.52
C GLY A 169 30.72 -0.52 -11.58
N LEU A 170 30.49 -1.57 -12.37
CA LEU A 170 31.54 -2.55 -12.68
C LEU A 170 32.21 -2.20 -14.02
N PRO A 171 33.33 -1.45 -14.02
CA PRO A 171 34.15 -1.20 -15.21
C PRO A 171 34.96 -2.45 -15.64
N PHE A 172 34.43 -3.67 -15.51
CA PHE A 172 35.20 -4.90 -15.72
C PHE A 172 34.97 -5.57 -17.09
N LEU A 173 34.32 -4.93 -18.06
CA LEU A 173 34.19 -5.50 -19.41
C LEU A 173 34.49 -4.47 -20.51
N THR A 174 35.68 -3.91 -20.48
CA THR A 174 36.36 -3.43 -21.70
C THR A 174 37.80 -3.92 -21.66
N ASP A 175 38.04 -4.88 -22.56
CA ASP A 175 39.31 -5.38 -23.13
C ASP A 175 40.28 -6.19 -22.24
#